data_AF-A0A6N7XLU4-F1
#
_entry.id   AF-A0A6N7XLU4-F1
#
_cell.length_a   1.000
_cell.length_b   1.000
_cell.length_c   1.000
_cell.angle_alpha   90.00
_cell.angle_beta   90.00
_cell.angle_gamma   90.00
#
_symmetry.space_group_name_H-M   'P 1'
#
loop_
_entity.id
_entity.type
_entity.pdbx_description
1 polymer ?
#
loop_
_entity_poly.entity_id
_entity_poly.type
_entity_poly.pdbx_seq_one_letter_code
_entity_poly.pdbx_strand_id
1 'polypeptide(L)'
;MVDIKVIKAPAPGTMQIIRQRSGARWSEDFRPAAVGLVQGKLIEMVVASDIAEKTAGVTVTDVRGSCPQNMVMLAIAGETAEVMECLQKIRDGGDGTHDCR
;
A
#
# COMPACT_ATOMS: atom_id res chain seq x y z
N MET A 1 -7.05 -6.41 -12.34
CA MET A 1 -5.72 -5.90 -12.73
C MET A 1 -5.46 -4.68 -11.87
N VAL A 2 -4.38 -4.71 -11.08
CA VAL A 2 -4.03 -3.64 -10.15
C VAL A 2 -3.02 -2.69 -10.76
N ASP A 3 -3.13 -1.40 -10.45
CA ASP A 3 -2.15 -0.38 -10.76
C ASP A 3 -1.17 -0.24 -9.60
N ILE A 4 0.12 -0.25 -9.91
CA ILE A 4 1.20 -0.15 -8.92
C ILE A 4 2.14 0.99 -9.29
N LYS A 5 2.40 1.88 -8.33
CA LYS A 5 3.42 2.93 -8.41
C LYS A 5 4.30 2.89 -7.17
N VAL A 6 5.54 3.36 -7.29
CA VAL A 6 6.46 3.49 -6.15
C VAL A 6 6.99 4.91 -6.07
N ILE A 7 7.04 5.44 -4.85
CA ILE A 7 7.66 6.73 -4.53
C ILE A 7 8.87 6.41 -3.65
N LYS A 8 10.08 6.64 -4.17
CA LYS A 8 11.32 6.56 -3.38
C LYS A 8 11.56 7.91 -2.73
N ALA A 9 12.01 7.90 -1.48
CA ALA A 9 12.23 9.10 -0.66
C ALA A 9 11.07 10.11 -0.75
N PRO A 10 9.85 9.73 -0.33
CA PRO A 10 8.67 10.58 -0.45
C PRO A 10 8.87 11.92 0.28
N ALA A 11 8.54 13.01 -0.40
CA ALA A 11 8.63 14.34 0.18
C ALA A 11 7.69 14.48 1.41
N PRO A 12 8.04 15.31 2.41
CA PRO A 12 7.20 15.49 3.60
C PRO A 12 5.76 15.91 3.27
N GLY A 13 5.56 16.77 2.28
CA GLY A 13 4.22 17.17 1.81
C GLY A 13 3.43 16.02 1.20
N THR A 14 4.08 15.11 0.47
CA THR A 14 3.44 13.89 -0.06
C THR A 14 3.00 12.98 1.09
N MET A 15 3.86 12.79 2.10
CA MET A 15 3.49 12.02 3.29
C MET A 15 2.31 12.65 4.03
N GLN A 16 2.26 13.98 4.15
CA GLN A 16 1.14 14.68 4.76
C GLN A 16 -0.19 14.40 4.04
N ILE A 17 -0.20 14.42 2.70
CA ILE A 17 -1.39 14.09 1.89
C ILE A 17 -1.87 12.66 2.16
N ILE A 18 -0.94 11.70 2.24
CA ILE A 18 -1.28 10.30 2.53
C ILE A 18 -1.87 10.19 3.94
N ARG A 19 -1.23 10.79 4.95
CA ARG A 19 -1.68 10.75 6.35
C ARG A 19 -3.08 11.33 6.56
N GLN A 20 -3.39 12.43 5.90
CA GLN A 20 -4.71 13.07 5.99
C GLN A 20 -5.85 12.20 5.45
N ARG A 21 -5.50 11.19 4.63
CA ARG A 21 -6.45 10.31 3.94
C ARG A 21 -6.34 8.86 4.41
N SER A 22 -5.34 8.53 5.24
CA SER A 22 -5.11 7.17 5.70
C SER A 22 -5.94 6.82 6.92
N GLY A 23 -6.41 5.58 7.00
CA GLY A 23 -7.01 5.03 8.23
C GLY A 23 -5.99 4.82 9.34
N ALA A 24 -4.71 4.62 8.99
CA ALA A 24 -3.63 4.43 9.95
C ALA A 24 -3.16 5.74 10.58
N ARG A 25 -2.80 5.66 11.87
CA ARG A 25 -2.10 6.72 12.60
C ARG A 25 -0.60 6.64 12.34
N TRP A 26 -0.16 7.01 11.15
CA TRP A 26 1.26 7.22 10.90
C TRP A 26 1.73 8.40 11.75
N SER A 27 2.84 8.27 12.47
CA SER A 27 3.37 9.40 13.24
C SER A 27 3.76 10.54 12.28
N GLU A 28 3.68 11.79 12.77
CA GLU A 28 4.07 12.96 11.98
C GLU A 28 5.54 12.91 11.56
N ASP A 29 6.36 12.19 12.33
CA ASP A 29 7.79 11.99 12.11
C ASP A 29 8.11 10.74 11.27
N PHE A 30 7.11 9.95 10.88
CA PHE A 30 7.33 8.77 10.07
C PHE A 30 7.87 9.16 8.68
N ARG A 31 9.10 8.76 8.36
CA ARG A 31 9.81 9.04 7.10
C ARG A 31 10.29 7.72 6.50
N PRO A 32 9.42 6.97 5.81
CA PRO A 32 9.83 5.72 5.17
C PRO A 32 10.76 6.01 3.98
N ALA A 33 11.67 5.08 3.68
CA ALA A 33 12.54 5.21 2.52
C ALA A 33 11.77 5.06 1.19
N ALA A 34 10.66 4.31 1.18
CA ALA A 34 9.78 4.19 0.04
C ALA A 34 8.30 4.03 0.45
N VAL A 35 7.42 4.41 -0.47
CA VAL A 35 5.98 4.12 -0.38
C VAL A 35 5.52 3.49 -1.69
N GLY A 36 4.98 2.28 -1.60
CA GLY A 36 4.23 1.62 -2.66
C GLY A 36 2.77 2.07 -2.64
N LEU A 37 2.24 2.41 -3.81
CA LEU A 37 0.84 2.75 -4.02
C LEU A 37 0.21 1.66 -4.88
N VAL A 38 -0.84 1.04 -4.36
CA VAL A 38 -1.57 -0.04 -5.05
C VAL A 38 -3.03 0.35 -5.16
N GLN A 39 -3.58 0.31 -6.37
CA GLN A 39 -4.98 0.63 -6.63
C GLN A 39 -5.62 -0.44 -7.51
N GLY A 40 -6.88 -0.75 -7.26
CA GLY A 40 -7.64 -1.72 -8.04
C GLY A 40 -9.09 -1.82 -7.54
N LYS A 41 -9.76 -2.92 -7.87
CA LYS A 41 -11.09 -3.21 -7.34
C LYS A 41 -11.00 -3.46 -5.84
N LEU A 42 -12.08 -3.16 -5.10
CA LEU A 42 -12.11 -3.31 -3.64
C LEU A 42 -11.66 -4.72 -3.18
N ILE A 43 -12.16 -5.78 -3.84
CA ILE A 43 -11.76 -7.16 -3.54
C ILE A 43 -10.26 -7.40 -3.76
N GLU A 44 -9.68 -6.83 -4.82
CA GLU A 44 -8.25 -6.94 -5.10
C GLU A 44 -7.42 -6.19 -4.05
N MET A 45 -7.93 -5.08 -3.52
CA MET A 45 -7.25 -4.32 -2.46
C MET A 45 -7.26 -5.06 -1.13
N VAL A 46 -8.34 -5.75 -0.79
CA VAL A 46 -8.37 -6.57 0.44
C VAL A 46 -7.37 -7.73 0.33
N VAL A 47 -7.28 -8.40 -0.83
CA VAL A 47 -6.28 -9.44 -1.09
C VAL A 47 -4.85 -8.87 -1.06
N ALA A 48 -4.61 -7.75 -1.75
CA ALA A 48 -3.30 -7.11 -1.77
C ALA A 48 -2.86 -6.66 -0.37
N SER A 49 -3.79 -6.22 0.47
CA SER A 49 -3.53 -5.86 1.86
C SER A 49 -3.04 -7.07 2.66
N ASP A 50 -3.67 -8.23 2.52
CA ASP A 50 -3.25 -9.46 3.20
C ASP A 50 -1.85 -9.92 2.75
N ILE A 51 -1.57 -9.86 1.44
CA ILE A 51 -0.23 -10.16 0.90
C ILE A 51 0.81 -9.18 1.48
N ALA A 52 0.46 -7.90 1.59
CA ALA A 52 1.35 -6.87 2.08
C ALA A 52 1.64 -7.00 3.58
N GLU A 53 0.62 -7.25 4.41
CA GLU A 53 0.75 -7.45 5.87
C GLU A 53 1.60 -8.68 6.23
N LYS A 54 1.63 -9.69 5.35
CA LYS A 54 2.51 -10.86 5.50
C LYS A 54 3.99 -10.59 5.14
N THR A 55 4.29 -9.43 4.55
CA THR A 55 5.66 -9.06 4.20
C THR A 55 6.34 -8.35 5.38
N ALA A 56 7.51 -8.83 5.79
CA ALA A 56 8.27 -8.21 6.88
C ALA A 56 8.80 -6.82 6.48
N GLY A 57 8.83 -5.89 7.42
CA GLY A 57 9.43 -4.56 7.25
C GLY A 57 8.54 -3.49 6.61
N VAL A 58 7.32 -3.85 6.17
CA VAL A 58 6.36 -2.87 5.63
C VAL A 58 5.23 -2.56 6.60
N THR A 59 4.69 -1.35 6.49
CA THR A 59 3.46 -0.89 7.15
C THR A 59 2.42 -0.57 6.09
N VAL A 60 1.23 -1.14 6.21
CA VAL A 60 0.15 -1.01 5.23
C VAL A 60 -0.95 -0.10 5.78
N THR A 61 -1.54 0.72 4.92
CA THR A 61 -2.78 1.46 5.25
C THR A 61 -3.63 1.63 4.00
N ASP A 62 -4.95 1.68 4.19
CA ASP A 62 -5.84 2.25 3.19
C ASP A 62 -5.66 3.76 3.10
N VAL A 63 -5.84 4.30 1.90
CA VAL A 63 -5.91 5.73 1.59
C VAL A 63 -7.27 5.98 0.95
N ARG A 64 -8.12 6.73 1.67
CA ARG A 64 -9.52 6.96 1.30
C ARG A 64 -9.65 8.18 0.41
N GLY A 65 -10.41 8.03 -0.67
CA GLY A 65 -10.88 9.17 -1.46
C GLY A 65 -11.94 10.00 -0.70
N SER A 66 -12.29 11.16 -1.26
CA SER A 66 -13.34 12.03 -0.69
C SER A 66 -14.75 11.43 -0.78
N CYS A 67 -14.97 10.49 -1.69
CA CYS A 67 -16.23 9.74 -1.80
C CYS A 67 -15.98 8.31 -1.30
N PRO A 68 -16.60 7.86 -0.21
CA PRO A 68 -16.30 6.56 0.42
C PRO A 68 -16.64 5.35 -0.46
N GLN A 69 -17.47 5.53 -1.50
CA GLN A 69 -17.91 4.44 -2.36
C GLN A 69 -16.88 4.05 -3.43
N ASN A 70 -15.95 4.95 -3.78
CA ASN A 70 -14.97 4.74 -4.84
C ASN A 70 -13.66 5.43 -4.49
N MET A 71 -12.79 4.74 -3.75
CA MET A 71 -11.32 4.71 -3.92
C MET A 71 -10.68 4.26 -2.62
N VAL A 72 -10.29 2.99 -2.57
CA VAL A 72 -9.33 2.48 -1.59
C VAL A 72 -8.07 2.18 -2.37
N MET A 73 -7.08 3.04 -2.22
CA MET A 73 -5.69 2.75 -2.61
C MET A 73 -4.99 2.26 -1.36
N LEU A 74 -4.09 1.29 -1.46
CA LEU A 74 -3.17 0.95 -0.37
C LEU A 74 -1.92 1.81 -0.47
N ALA A 75 -1.46 2.32 0.66
CA ALA A 75 -0.12 2.84 0.84
C ALA A 75 0.69 1.86 1.69
N ILE A 76 1.80 1.38 1.14
CA ILE A 76 2.71 0.40 1.74
C ILE A 76 4.05 1.09 1.98
N ALA A 77 4.37 1.40 3.22
CA ALA A 77 5.55 2.17 3.60
C ALA A 77 6.61 1.27 4.25
N GLY A 78 7.89 1.49 3.96
CA GLY A 78 8.99 0.70 4.55
C GLY A 78 10.35 1.07 3.95
N GLU A 79 11.34 0.19 4.09
CA GLU A 79 12.59 0.32 3.35
C GLU A 79 12.39 0.06 1.87
N THR A 80 13.27 0.62 1.03
CA THR A 80 13.11 0.53 -0.44
C THR A 80 13.09 -0.92 -0.92
N ALA A 81 13.93 -1.79 -0.35
CA ALA A 81 14.01 -3.20 -0.74
C ALA A 81 12.71 -3.96 -0.37
N GLU A 82 12.25 -3.78 0.87
CA GLU A 82 11.05 -4.44 1.41
C GLU A 82 9.78 -4.01 0.65
N VAL A 83 9.65 -2.71 0.36
CA VAL A 83 8.54 -2.19 -0.45
C VAL A 83 8.56 -2.76 -1.85
N MET A 84 9.72 -2.80 -2.51
CA MET A 84 9.82 -3.36 -3.87
C MET A 84 9.50 -4.86 -3.91
N GLU A 85 9.98 -5.63 -2.92
CA GLU A 85 9.65 -7.05 -2.77
C GLU A 85 8.14 -7.26 -2.54
N CYS A 86 7.55 -6.48 -1.64
CA CYS A 86 6.11 -6.51 -1.36
C CYS A 86 5.28 -6.22 -2.63
N LEU A 87 5.63 -5.17 -3.37
CA LEU A 87 4.95 -4.81 -4.62
C LEU A 87 5.08 -5.89 -5.70
N GLN A 88 6.20 -6.61 -5.73
CA GLN A 88 6.38 -7.75 -6.64
C GLN A 88 5.44 -8.90 -6.27
N LYS A 89 5.35 -9.27 -4.99
CA LYS A 89 4.41 -10.30 -4.51
C LYS A 89 2.96 -9.97 -4.85
N ILE A 90 2.55 -8.71 -4.69
CA ILE A 90 1.20 -8.25 -5.06
C ILE A 90 0.96 -8.39 -6.56
N ARG A 91 1.96 -8.05 -7.39
CA ARG A 91 1.87 -8.17 -8.85
C ARG A 91 1.71 -9.63 -9.30
N ASP A 92 2.39 -10.53 -8.61
CA ASP A 92 2.40 -11.97 -8.94
C ASP A 92 1.18 -12.73 -8.37
N GLY A 93 0.31 -12.04 -7.62
CA GLY A 93 -0.89 -12.64 -7.03
C GLY A 93 -0.65 -13.41 -5.74
N GLY A 94 0.47 -13.15 -5.05
CA GLY A 94 0.85 -13.82 -3.81
C GLY A 94 1.39 -15.24 -4.02
N ASP A 95 1.09 -16.13 -3.08
CA ASP A 95 1.50 -17.54 -3.07
C ASP A 95 0.40 -18.48 -3.59
N GLY A 96 -0.65 -17.94 -4.21
CA GLY A 96 -1.82 -18.69 -4.69
C GLY A 96 -2.85 -19.02 -3.60
N THR A 97 -2.68 -18.54 -2.36
CA THR A 97 -3.67 -18.75 -1.27
C THR A 97 -5.00 -18.01 -1.48
N HIS A 98 -5.07 -17.10 -2.45
CA HIS A 98 -6.25 -16.28 -2.76
C HIS A 98 -7.02 -16.74 -4.00
N ASP A 99 -6.57 -17.80 -4.68
CA ASP A 99 -7.25 -18.38 -5.83
C ASP A 99 -8.46 -19.19 -5.37
N CYS A 100 -9.67 -18.71 -5.66
CA CYS A 100 -10.90 -19.48 -5.48
C CYS A 100 -11.09 -20.42 -6.69
N ARG A 101 -10.43 -21.58 -6.66
CA ARG A 101 -10.61 -22.69 -7.63
C ARG A 101 -11.49 -23.80 -7.05
#